data_AF-A0A1H6ATQ8-F1
#
_entry.id   AF-A0A1H6ATQ8-F1
#
_cell.length_a   1.000
_cell.length_b   1.000
_cell.length_c   1.000
_cell.angle_alpha   90.00
_cell.angle_beta   90.00
_cell.angle_gamma   90.00
#
_symmetry.space_group_name_H-M   'P 1'
#
loop_
_entity.id
_entity.type
_entity.pdbx_description
1 polymer ?
#
loop_
_entity_poly.entity_id
_entity_poly.type
_entity_poly.pdbx_seq_one_letter_code
_entity_poly.pdbx_strand_id
1 'polypeptide(L)'
;MHYQEKLDKIFGKGSLWKHRTLRTLFDPNSSEYNQTTMDKKLEILNTIRENKIDLNELLDEYKEFYTEENKIHVVDVADEGLEILLKEETK
;
A
#
# COMPACT_ATOMS: atom_id res chain seq x y z
N MET A 1 12.52 9.68 -5.00
CA MET A 1 11.18 9.74 -5.64
C MET A 1 10.26 9.19 -4.59
N HIS A 2 9.34 9.96 -4.04
CA HIS A 2 8.48 9.45 -2.97
C HIS A 2 7.60 8.35 -3.56
N TYR A 3 7.30 7.29 -2.80
CA TYR A 3 6.45 6.18 -3.30
C TYR A 3 5.14 6.70 -3.90
N GLN A 4 4.60 7.79 -3.37
CA GLN A 4 3.42 8.48 -3.86
C GLN A 4 3.55 8.89 -5.34
N GLU A 5 4.71 9.32 -5.82
CA GLU A 5 4.94 9.67 -7.23
C GLU A 5 4.93 8.43 -8.14
N LYS A 6 5.39 7.26 -7.64
CA LYS A 6 5.25 5.97 -8.33
C LYS A 6 3.77 5.63 -8.47
N LEU A 7 3.01 5.80 -7.39
CA LEU A 7 1.59 5.49 -7.33
C LEU A 7 0.73 6.46 -8.12
N ASP A 8 1.08 7.74 -8.16
CA ASP A 8 0.39 8.75 -8.95
C ASP A 8 0.48 8.44 -10.45
N LYS A 9 1.57 7.82 -10.92
CA LYS A 9 1.69 7.39 -12.32
C LYS A 9 0.73 6.26 -12.69
N ILE A 10 0.45 5.35 -11.76
CA ILE A 10 -0.38 4.16 -12.02
C ILE A 10 -1.84 4.35 -11.60
N PHE A 11 -2.10 5.11 -10.54
CA PHE A 11 -3.42 5.35 -9.94
C PHE A 11 -3.94 6.77 -10.14
N GLY A 12 -3.14 7.67 -10.73
CA GLY A 12 -3.49 9.08 -10.97
C GLY A 12 -4.71 9.32 -11.85
N LYS A 13 -5.18 8.30 -12.58
CA LYS A 13 -6.35 8.39 -13.45
C LYS A 13 -7.50 7.57 -12.87
N GLY A 14 -8.50 8.25 -12.31
CA GLY A 14 -9.78 7.64 -11.92
C GLY A 14 -9.92 7.30 -10.43
N SER A 15 -10.76 6.30 -10.13
CA SER A 15 -11.22 5.97 -8.77
C SER A 15 -10.15 5.32 -7.88
N LEU A 16 -9.02 4.91 -8.45
CA LEU A 16 -7.89 4.30 -7.72
C LEU A 16 -6.97 5.33 -7.05
N TRP A 17 -7.12 6.62 -7.37
CA TRP A 17 -6.34 7.71 -6.78
C TRP A 17 -6.29 7.67 -5.25
N LYS A 18 -7.40 7.29 -4.61
CA LYS A 18 -7.51 7.17 -3.15
C LYS A 18 -6.60 6.11 -2.52
N HIS A 19 -6.01 5.21 -3.32
CA HIS A 19 -5.12 4.15 -2.86
C HIS A 19 -3.63 4.51 -2.96
N ARG A 20 -3.29 5.73 -3.38
CA ARG A 20 -1.90 6.24 -3.45
C ARG A 20 -1.19 6.35 -2.10
N THR A 21 -1.93 6.25 -1.00
CA THR A 21 -1.39 6.28 0.37
C THR A 21 -0.90 4.91 0.82
N LEU A 22 -1.27 3.83 0.13
CA LEU A 22 -1.05 2.42 0.52
C LEU A 22 -1.56 2.02 1.91
N ARG A 23 -2.21 2.90 2.69
CA ARG A 23 -2.83 2.50 3.97
C ARG A 23 -3.87 1.41 3.76
N THR A 24 -4.53 1.39 2.60
CA THR A 24 -5.43 0.31 2.17
C THR A 24 -4.77 -1.07 2.10
N LEU A 25 -3.45 -1.14 1.88
CA LEU A 25 -2.69 -2.39 1.79
C LEU A 25 -1.88 -2.66 3.06
N PHE A 26 -1.15 -1.67 3.56
CA PHE A 26 -0.12 -1.85 4.58
C PHE A 26 -0.55 -1.41 5.98
N ASP A 27 -1.71 -0.79 6.17
CA ASP A 27 -2.17 -0.41 7.52
C ASP A 27 -3.50 -1.08 7.87
N PRO A 28 -3.47 -2.30 8.45
CA PRO A 28 -4.65 -3.04 8.91
C PRO A 28 -5.56 -2.26 9.86
N ASN A 29 -4.99 -1.30 10.59
CA ASN A 29 -5.68 -0.50 11.58
C ASN A 29 -6.30 0.78 10.98
N SER A 30 -6.03 1.09 9.72
CA SER A 30 -6.62 2.26 9.06
C SER A 30 -8.09 2.06 8.70
N SER A 31 -8.85 3.16 8.69
CA SER A 31 -10.19 3.17 8.09
C SER A 31 -10.16 2.80 6.62
N GLU A 32 -9.13 3.22 5.88
CA GLU A 32 -8.95 2.92 4.45
C GLU A 32 -8.85 1.40 4.19
N TYR A 33 -8.12 0.68 5.04
CA TYR A 33 -8.02 -0.77 5.00
C TYR A 33 -9.37 -1.44 5.32
N ASN A 34 -10.04 -0.98 6.37
CA ASN A 34 -11.31 -1.56 6.83
C ASN A 34 -12.50 -1.25 5.91
N GLN A 35 -12.43 -0.16 5.15
CA GLN A 35 -13.45 0.22 4.15
C GLN A 35 -13.23 -0.42 2.78
N THR A 36 -12.23 -1.30 2.64
CA THR A 36 -11.88 -1.97 1.38
C THR A 36 -11.90 -3.49 1.54
N THR A 37 -12.36 -4.20 0.52
CA THR A 37 -12.39 -5.68 0.49
C THR A 37 -11.01 -6.27 0.19
N MET A 38 -10.78 -7.53 0.57
CA MET A 38 -9.52 -8.22 0.24
C MET A 38 -9.31 -8.36 -1.27
N ASP A 39 -10.36 -8.67 -2.03
CA ASP A 39 -10.30 -8.73 -3.50
C ASP A 39 -9.78 -7.43 -4.12
N LYS A 40 -10.22 -6.28 -3.58
CA LYS A 40 -9.78 -4.98 -4.08
C LYS A 40 -8.34 -4.68 -3.67
N LYS A 41 -7.90 -5.14 -2.49
CA LYS A 41 -6.50 -5.06 -2.07
C LYS A 41 -5.60 -5.87 -3.01
N LEU A 42 -6.02 -7.08 -3.39
CA LEU A 42 -5.32 -7.91 -4.37
C LEU A 42 -5.30 -7.27 -5.78
N GLU A 43 -6.37 -6.61 -6.21
CA GLU A 43 -6.39 -5.86 -7.48
C GLU A 43 -5.34 -4.72 -7.50
N ILE A 44 -5.22 -3.98 -6.39
CA ILE A 44 -4.21 -2.92 -6.23
C ILE A 44 -2.81 -3.52 -6.26
N LEU A 45 -2.58 -4.63 -5.54
CA LEU A 45 -1.31 -5.35 -5.53
C LEU A 45 -0.91 -5.81 -6.94
N ASN A 46 -1.84 -6.41 -7.68
CA ASN A 46 -1.61 -6.84 -9.06
C ASN A 46 -1.25 -5.67 -9.95
N THR A 47 -1.95 -4.54 -9.83
CA THR A 47 -1.63 -3.32 -10.61
C THR A 47 -0.21 -2.82 -10.32
N ILE A 48 0.24 -2.83 -9.05
CA ILE A 48 1.60 -2.46 -8.67
C ILE A 48 2.63 -3.37 -9.35
N ARG A 49 2.40 -4.69 -9.32
CA ARG A 49 3.30 -5.69 -9.92
C ARG A 49 3.34 -5.62 -11.45
N GLU A 50 2.20 -5.42 -12.11
CA GLU A 50 2.11 -5.24 -13.57
C GLU A 50 2.92 -4.03 -14.04
N ASN A 51 3.05 -3.01 -13.20
CA ASN A 51 3.86 -1.82 -13.45
C ASN A 51 5.34 -1.99 -13.04
N LYS A 52 5.77 -3.22 -12.70
CA LYS A 52 7.15 -3.59 -12.34
C LYS A 52 7.71 -2.80 -11.15
N ILE A 53 6.85 -2.43 -10.21
CA ILE A 53 7.26 -1.81 -8.95
C ILE A 53 7.61 -2.93 -7.97
N ASP A 54 8.82 -2.88 -7.40
CA ASP A 54 9.23 -3.81 -6.35
C ASP A 54 8.47 -3.52 -5.06
N LEU A 55 7.85 -4.55 -4.49
CA LEU A 55 6.96 -4.40 -3.34
C LEU A 55 7.73 -4.11 -2.05
N ASN A 56 8.95 -4.63 -1.91
CA ASN A 56 9.78 -4.36 -0.74
C ASN A 56 10.33 -2.93 -0.79
N GLU A 57 10.82 -2.50 -1.95
CA GLU A 57 11.23 -1.10 -2.17
C GLU A 57 10.06 -0.15 -1.89
N LEU A 58 8.85 -0.50 -2.35
CA LEU A 58 7.65 0.29 -2.11
C LEU A 58 7.26 0.35 -0.62
N LEU A 59 7.42 -0.76 0.11
CA LEU A 59 7.18 -0.81 1.55
C LEU A 59 8.19 0.04 2.32
N ASP A 60 9.48 -0.02 1.95
CA ASP A 60 10.53 0.76 2.59
C ASP A 60 10.31 2.27 2.40
N GLU A 61 10.00 2.71 1.16
CA GLU A 61 9.66 4.11 0.88
C GLU A 61 8.37 4.57 1.60
N TYR A 62 7.40 3.67 1.75
CA TYR A 62 6.18 3.93 2.52
C TYR A 62 6.50 4.17 4.00
N LYS A 63 7.34 3.31 4.60
CA LYS A 63 7.77 3.44 5.99
C LYS A 63 8.56 4.72 6.20
N GLU A 64 9.52 5.02 5.32
CA GLU A 64 10.34 6.24 5.37
C GLU A 64 9.46 7.49 5.40
N PHE A 65 8.50 7.60 4.48
CA PHE A 65 7.56 8.73 4.45
C PHE A 65 6.76 8.88 5.75
N TYR A 66 6.23 7.79 6.30
CA TYR A 66 5.42 7.86 7.52
C TYR A 66 6.29 8.09 8.78
N THR A 67 7.58 7.72 8.75
CA THR A 67 8.56 8.13 9.75
C THR A 67 8.80 9.64 9.70
N GLU A 68 9.03 10.22 8.51
CA GLU A 68 9.22 11.67 8.32
C GLU A 68 7.97 12.47 8.75
N GLU A 69 6.79 11.93 8.50
CA GLU A 69 5.50 12.49 8.93
C GLU A 69 5.21 12.32 10.43
N ASN A 70 6.13 11.71 11.19
CA ASN A 70 5.98 11.42 12.62
C ASN A 70 4.74 10.55 12.95
N LYS A 71 4.42 9.61 12.06
CA LYS A 71 3.28 8.68 12.17
C LYS A 71 3.80 7.24 12.36
N ILE A 72 4.61 7.04 13.40
CA ILE A 72 5.27 5.76 13.69
C ILE A 72 4.29 4.58 13.82
N HIS A 73 3.09 4.81 14.37
CA HIS A 73 2.03 3.80 14.45
C HIS A 73 1.63 3.19 13.10
N VAL A 74 1.88 3.90 11.99
CA VAL A 74 1.65 3.41 10.61
C VAL A 74 2.80 2.53 10.14
N VAL A 75 4.02 2.88 10.52
CA VAL A 75 5.24 2.14 10.22
C VAL A 75 5.25 0.80 10.95
N ASP A 76 4.87 0.80 12.23
CA ASP A 76 4.89 -0.38 13.10
C ASP A 76 4.00 -1.53 12.60
N VAL A 77 2.96 -1.22 11.82
CA VAL A 77 1.98 -2.19 11.31
C VAL A 77 2.17 -2.50 9.83
N ALA A 78 3.12 -1.83 9.17
CA ALA A 78 3.32 -1.92 7.72
C ALA A 78 3.69 -3.35 7.28
N ASP A 79 4.59 -4.00 8.02
CA ASP A 79 5.00 -5.38 7.78
C ASP A 79 3.84 -6.37 7.99
N GLU A 80 3.04 -6.16 9.04
CA GLU A 80 1.85 -6.98 9.31
C GLU A 80 0.85 -6.90 8.16
N GLY A 81 0.59 -5.68 7.66
CA GLY A 81 -0.28 -5.47 6.51
C GLY A 81 0.21 -6.21 5.26
N LEU A 82 1.52 -6.15 4.97
CA LEU A 82 2.11 -6.91 3.88
C LEU A 82 1.98 -8.43 4.09
N GLU A 83 2.26 -8.93 5.29
CA GLU A 83 2.13 -10.36 5.58
C GLU A 83 0.70 -10.88 5.37
N ILE A 84 -0.31 -10.14 5.82
CA ILE A 84 -1.71 -10.50 5.62
C ILE A 84 -2.01 -10.56 4.12
N LEU A 85 -1.59 -9.54 3.37
CA LEU A 85 -1.84 -9.45 1.93
C LEU A 85 -1.21 -10.63 1.16
N LEU A 86 0.04 -11.00 1.48
CA LEU A 86 0.73 -12.13 0.86
C LEU A 86 0.12 -13.49 1.26
N LYS A 87 -0.34 -13.63 2.50
CA LYS A 87 -1.04 -14.86 2.94
C LYS A 87 -2.33 -15.08 2.16
N GLU A 88 -3.13 -14.03 1.92
CA GLU A 88 -4.37 -14.12 1.14
C GLU A 88 -4.11 -14.37 -0.35
N GLU A 89 -3.01 -13.88 -0.92
CA GLU A 89 -2.65 -14.13 -2.32
C GLU A 89 -2.32 -15.61 -2.59
N THR A 90 -1.79 -16.32 -1.60
CA THR A 90 -1.37 -17.74 -1.75
C THR A 90 -2.46 -18.77 -1.46
N LYS A 91 -3.68 -18.33 -1.11
CA LYS A 91 -4.83 -19.20 -0.86
C LYS A 91 -5.55 -19.59 -2.14
#